data_AF-A0A955Z0W0-F1
#
_entry.id   AF-A0A955Z0W0-F1
#
_cell.length_a   1.000
_cell.length_b   1.000
_cell.length_c   1.000
_cell.angle_alpha   90.00
_cell.angle_beta   90.00
_cell.angle_gamma   90.00
#
_symmetry.space_group_name_H-M   'P 1'
#
loop_
_entity.id
_entity.type
_entity.pdbx_description
1 polymer ?
#
loop_
_entity_poly.entity_id
_entity_poly.type
_entity_poly.pdbx_seq_one_letter_code
_entity_poly.pdbx_strand_id
1 'polypeptide(L)'
;MRLRRTLLRWPLRALEPSEPALPARYWIAVGALAALTLGWAALRMPGGVSMPLGLAMITIAAFVWTLAAARRRRRAPPPGHIEANDGGIHRVTPDGQTSLARWGSPFGVTLLACYDRSTALLAFTTPDQTRYVPISLDERDETTDAALADISALADLDLIDGLGRGPALSAADAKALLDVVGEQDREALGRAFLSDPRGQAITISREEIRVGDDRFDFASPLEWRPVMFHEATGQTAALYQATRLSQDGREIVLVAPMPASIVPREIGARQAPSKLRRALMRDLRLLQAPTESPPERSLRVAIDRPFMLAVRRALSDAPMAARVSIEPPKPSSEQSGAAP
;
A
#
# COMPACT_ATOMS: atom_id res chain seq x y z
N MET A 1 0.00 22.11 26.67
CA MET A 1 1.47 22.00 26.54
C MET A 1 1.82 22.54 25.16
N ARG A 2 2.44 23.74 25.06
CA ARG A 2 2.72 24.38 23.76
C ARG A 2 3.92 23.68 23.13
N LEU A 3 3.71 22.93 22.04
CA LEU A 3 4.82 22.53 21.18
C LEU A 3 5.57 23.81 20.78
N ARG A 4 6.86 23.85 21.10
CA ARG A 4 7.78 24.82 20.50
C ARG A 4 7.61 24.72 18.99
N ARG A 5 7.70 25.87 18.30
CA ARG A 5 7.76 26.09 16.84
C ARG A 5 8.84 25.25 16.13
N THR A 6 8.80 23.94 16.28
CA THR A 6 9.82 23.04 15.78
C THR A 6 9.26 22.51 14.49
N LEU A 7 9.62 23.19 13.41
CA LEU A 7 9.33 22.72 12.07
C LEU A 7 10.10 21.41 11.88
N LEU A 8 9.39 20.29 11.91
CA LEU A 8 9.96 18.97 11.66
C LEU A 8 9.83 18.65 10.18
N ARG A 9 10.90 18.13 9.58
CA ARG A 9 10.98 17.84 8.15
C ARG A 9 11.56 16.46 7.92
N TRP A 10 10.88 15.69 7.09
CA TRP A 10 11.29 14.35 6.68
C TRP A 10 11.42 14.27 5.17
N PRO A 11 12.64 14.06 4.63
CA PRO A 11 12.87 14.08 3.20
C PRO A 11 12.16 12.92 2.51
N LEU A 12 11.50 13.19 1.39
CA LEU A 12 11.08 12.13 0.49
C LEU A 12 12.30 11.68 -0.33
N ARG A 13 12.38 10.39 -0.63
CA ARG A 13 13.41 9.78 -1.47
C ARG A 13 12.73 9.20 -2.70
N ALA A 14 13.39 9.29 -3.85
CA ALA A 14 12.88 8.57 -5.02
C ALA A 14 12.92 7.07 -4.69
N LEU A 15 11.79 6.37 -4.89
CA LEU A 15 11.81 4.91 -4.91
C LEU A 15 12.68 4.51 -6.10
N GLU A 16 13.82 3.87 -5.85
CA GLU A 16 14.56 3.25 -6.93
C GLU A 16 13.65 2.17 -7.54
N PRO A 17 13.38 2.20 -8.86
CA PRO A 17 12.58 1.16 -9.47
C PRO A 17 13.29 -0.18 -9.24
N SER A 18 12.60 -1.13 -8.60
CA SER A 18 13.10 -2.46 -8.27
C SER A 18 13.31 -3.36 -9.50
N GLU A 19 13.21 -2.82 -10.72
CA GLU A 19 13.74 -3.51 -11.89
C GLU A 19 15.26 -3.51 -11.78
N PRO A 20 15.94 -4.64 -12.01
CA PRO A 20 17.37 -4.63 -12.21
C PRO A 20 17.62 -3.86 -13.50
N ALA A 21 17.74 -2.53 -13.39
CA ALA A 21 18.28 -1.69 -14.44
C ALA A 21 19.63 -2.33 -14.76
N LEU A 22 19.71 -3.03 -15.90
CA LEU A 22 20.93 -3.68 -16.35
C LEU A 22 22.06 -2.69 -16.08
N PRO A 23 23.02 -3.05 -15.19
CA PRO A 23 23.93 -2.09 -14.59
C PRO A 23 24.54 -1.30 -15.73
N ALA A 24 24.70 0.02 -15.60
CA ALA A 24 25.13 0.86 -16.72
C ALA A 24 26.35 0.31 -17.49
N ARG A 25 27.19 -0.48 -16.82
CA ARG A 25 28.28 -1.33 -17.36
C ARG A 25 27.84 -2.27 -18.50
N TYR A 26 26.66 -2.88 -18.44
CA TYR A 26 26.09 -3.74 -19.48
C TYR A 26 25.79 -2.96 -20.76
N TRP A 27 25.08 -1.84 -20.67
CA TRP A 27 24.84 -0.97 -21.83
C TRP A 27 26.13 -0.36 -22.38
N ILE A 28 27.09 -0.04 -21.51
CA ILE A 28 28.44 0.39 -21.90
C ILE A 28 29.17 -0.74 -22.65
N ALA A 29 29.09 -1.98 -22.17
CA ALA A 29 29.71 -3.13 -22.83
C ALA A 29 29.06 -3.42 -24.18
N VAL A 30 27.73 -3.35 -24.28
CA VAL A 30 26.99 -3.52 -25.54
C VAL A 30 27.36 -2.41 -26.54
N GLY A 31 27.42 -1.16 -26.08
CA GLY A 31 27.82 -0.03 -26.92
C GLY A 31 29.26 -0.10 -27.39
N ALA A 32 30.20 -0.49 -26.50
CA ALA A 32 31.60 -0.68 -26.84
C ALA A 32 31.80 -1.84 -27.81
N LEU A 33 31.07 -2.95 -27.63
CA LEU A 33 31.11 -4.11 -28.52
C LEU A 33 30.56 -3.74 -29.91
N ALA A 34 29.45 -3.00 -29.97
CA ALA A 34 28.88 -2.51 -31.24
C ALA A 34 29.84 -1.54 -31.96
N ALA A 35 30.55 -0.68 -31.23
CA ALA A 35 31.54 0.21 -31.81
C ALA A 35 32.77 -0.56 -32.34
N LEU A 36 33.23 -1.57 -31.60
CA LEU A 36 34.33 -2.44 -32.02
C LEU A 36 33.97 -3.27 -33.26
N THR A 37 32.76 -3.83 -33.33
CA THR A 37 32.32 -4.61 -34.50
C THR A 37 32.16 -3.72 -35.74
N LEU A 38 31.61 -2.52 -35.60
CA LEU A 38 31.51 -1.54 -36.69
C LEU A 38 32.90 -1.05 -37.15
N GLY A 39 33.81 -0.77 -36.21
CA GLY A 39 35.18 -0.38 -36.54
C GLY A 39 35.96 -1.49 -37.24
N TRP A 40 35.78 -2.75 -36.81
CA TRP A 40 36.40 -3.91 -37.43
C TRP A 40 35.85 -4.20 -38.83
N ALA A 41 34.54 -4.05 -39.04
CA ALA A 41 33.91 -4.20 -40.35
C ALA A 41 34.39 -3.12 -41.33
N ALA A 42 34.57 -1.88 -40.88
CA ALA A 42 35.09 -0.78 -41.70
C ALA A 42 36.55 -0.99 -42.13
N LEU A 43 37.37 -1.66 -41.30
CA LEU A 43 38.77 -1.98 -41.62
C LEU A 43 38.92 -3.01 -42.74
N ARG A 44 37.87 -3.79 -43.02
CA ARG A 44 37.86 -4.85 -44.06
C ARG A 44 37.29 -4.40 -45.40
N MET A 45 36.78 -3.17 -45.52
CA MET A 45 36.28 -2.68 -46.81
C MET A 45 37.46 -2.25 -47.71
N PRO A 46 37.57 -2.77 -48.95
CA PRO A 46 38.61 -2.36 -49.89
C PRO A 46 38.26 -1.00 -50.49
N GLY A 47 39.06 0.02 -50.18
CA GLY A 47 38.91 1.38 -50.70
C GLY A 47 39.28 2.40 -49.63
N GLY A 48 40.20 3.32 -49.93
CA GLY A 48 40.85 4.26 -48.99
C GLY A 48 39.95 5.32 -48.32
N VAL A 49 38.66 5.02 -48.11
CA VAL A 49 37.66 5.88 -47.45
C VAL A 49 37.48 5.52 -45.96
N SER A 50 38.26 4.58 -45.43
CA SER A 50 38.04 3.97 -44.12
C SER A 50 38.42 4.85 -42.92
N MET A 51 39.36 5.78 -43.08
CA MET A 51 39.83 6.63 -41.97
C MET A 51 38.83 7.71 -41.51
N PRO A 52 38.23 8.54 -42.41
CA PRO A 52 37.33 9.61 -41.99
C PRO A 52 36.01 9.08 -41.39
N LEU A 53 35.53 7.94 -41.87
CA LEU A 53 34.29 7.32 -41.37
C LEU A 53 34.45 6.78 -39.94
N GLY A 54 35.58 6.14 -39.65
CA GLY A 54 35.89 5.64 -38.30
C GLY A 54 36.00 6.78 -37.27
N LEU A 55 36.66 7.88 -37.66
CA LEU A 55 36.80 9.06 -36.79
C LEU A 55 35.43 9.72 -36.52
N ALA A 56 34.59 9.84 -37.55
CA ALA A 56 33.23 10.38 -37.43
C ALA A 56 32.37 9.56 -36.45
N MET A 57 32.43 8.23 -36.53
CA MET A 57 31.69 7.34 -35.62
C MET A 57 32.17 7.46 -34.17
N ILE A 58 33.48 7.59 -33.92
CA ILE A 58 34.02 7.82 -32.58
C ILE A 58 33.55 9.17 -32.02
N THR A 59 33.56 10.24 -32.83
CA THR A 59 33.05 11.55 -32.39
C THR A 59 31.55 11.54 -32.11
N ILE A 60 30.75 10.83 -32.90
CA ILE A 60 29.31 10.67 -32.65
C ILE A 60 29.09 9.88 -31.35
N ALA A 61 29.84 8.80 -31.13
CA ALA A 61 29.75 8.02 -29.90
C ALA A 61 30.14 8.86 -28.66
N ALA A 62 31.22 9.64 -28.74
CA ALA A 62 31.65 10.55 -27.67
C ALA A 62 30.63 11.68 -27.42
N PHE A 63 30.01 12.21 -28.47
CA PHE A 63 28.96 13.23 -28.38
C PHE A 63 27.69 12.67 -27.73
N VAL A 64 27.24 11.48 -28.16
CA VAL A 64 26.11 10.78 -27.53
C VAL A 64 26.43 10.45 -26.07
N TRP A 65 27.66 10.05 -25.75
CA TRP A 65 28.12 9.78 -24.39
C TRP A 65 28.09 11.03 -23.50
N THR A 66 28.64 12.16 -23.98
CA THR A 66 28.65 13.42 -23.24
C THR A 66 27.24 13.98 -23.07
N LEU A 67 26.37 13.88 -24.08
CA LEU A 67 24.97 14.31 -23.99
C LEU A 67 24.16 13.43 -23.01
N ALA A 68 24.38 12.11 -23.03
CA ALA A 68 23.77 11.18 -22.09
C ALA A 68 24.28 11.40 -20.65
N ALA A 69 25.59 11.63 -20.47
CA ALA A 69 26.19 11.94 -19.17
C ALA A 69 25.71 13.30 -18.64
N ALA A 70 25.59 14.32 -19.50
CA ALA A 70 25.07 15.64 -19.14
C ALA A 70 23.58 15.58 -18.78
N ARG A 71 22.76 14.81 -19.52
CA ARG A 71 21.37 14.54 -19.17
C ARG A 71 21.24 13.78 -17.84
N ARG A 72 22.14 12.84 -17.54
CA ARG A 72 22.19 12.15 -16.24
C ARG A 72 22.65 13.06 -15.09
N ARG A 73 23.51 14.05 -15.36
CA ARG A 73 23.97 15.03 -14.36
C ARG A 73 22.95 16.13 -14.08
N ARG A 74 21.90 16.30 -14.90
CA ARG A 74 20.71 17.07 -14.49
C ARG A 74 20.03 16.28 -13.39
N ARG A 75 20.49 16.50 -12.15
CA ARG A 75 19.89 15.99 -10.92
C ARG A 75 18.40 16.25 -11.01
N ALA A 76 17.60 15.19 -10.95
CA ALA A 76 16.16 15.34 -10.79
C ALA A 76 15.92 16.31 -9.63
N PRO A 77 14.97 17.25 -9.75
CA PRO A 77 14.62 18.13 -8.65
C PRO A 77 14.33 17.28 -7.41
N PRO A 78 14.72 17.74 -6.20
CA PRO A 78 14.52 16.97 -4.99
C PRO A 78 13.03 16.63 -4.89
N PRO A 79 12.70 15.37 -4.63
CA PRO A 79 11.33 14.86 -4.76
C PRO A 79 10.31 15.50 -3.80
N GLY A 80 10.79 16.28 -2.82
CA GLY A 80 9.97 16.93 -1.81
C GLY A 80 10.30 16.45 -0.40
N HIS A 81 9.49 16.87 0.57
CA HIS A 81 9.55 16.41 1.95
C HIS A 81 8.15 16.44 2.58
N ILE A 82 8.00 15.70 3.67
CA ILE A 82 6.87 15.88 4.58
C ILE A 82 7.31 16.85 5.67
N GLU A 83 6.48 17.83 6.00
CA GLU A 83 6.69 18.72 7.13
C GLU A 83 5.54 18.63 8.13
N ALA A 84 5.86 18.70 9.42
CA ALA A 84 4.90 18.94 10.48
C ALA A 84 5.22 20.30 11.11
N ASN A 85 4.20 21.14 11.21
CA ASN A 85 4.27 22.49 11.77
C ASN A 85 3.08 22.74 12.73
N ASP A 86 2.90 23.97 13.20
CA ASP A 86 1.81 24.31 14.14
C ASP A 86 0.40 24.17 13.52
N GLY A 87 0.27 24.13 12.19
CA GLY A 87 -0.99 24.02 11.48
C GLY A 87 -1.40 22.60 11.11
N GLY A 88 -0.43 21.69 10.94
CA GLY A 88 -0.73 20.35 10.46
C GLY A 88 0.49 19.60 9.92
N ILE A 89 0.18 18.57 9.13
CA ILE A 89 1.14 17.83 8.32
C ILE A 89 0.90 18.18 6.86
N HIS A 90 1.98 18.52 6.17
CA HIS A 90 1.96 18.88 4.77
C HIS A 90 2.99 18.10 3.97
N ARG A 91 2.65 17.79 2.74
CA ARG A 91 3.62 17.37 1.72
C ARG A 91 4.05 18.61 0.94
N VAL A 92 5.35 18.85 0.86
CA VAL A 92 5.95 19.92 0.08
C VAL A 92 6.71 19.30 -1.09
N THR A 93 6.25 19.56 -2.31
CA THR A 93 6.91 19.14 -3.56
C THR A 93 7.35 20.38 -4.34
N PRO A 94 8.15 20.22 -5.42
CA PRO A 94 8.46 21.34 -6.31
C PRO A 94 7.21 22.03 -6.91
N ASP A 95 6.11 21.30 -7.05
CA ASP A 95 4.85 21.78 -7.64
C ASP A 95 3.97 22.54 -6.63
N GLY A 96 4.27 22.46 -5.33
CA GLY A 96 3.53 23.16 -4.29
C GLY A 96 3.41 22.41 -2.97
N GLN A 97 2.49 22.88 -2.14
CA GLN A 97 2.22 22.32 -0.81
C GLN A 97 0.82 21.73 -0.74
N THR A 98 0.72 20.49 -0.30
CA THR A 98 -0.54 19.76 -0.12
C THR A 98 -0.73 19.40 1.34
N SER A 99 -1.87 19.79 1.92
CA SER A 99 -2.23 19.41 3.29
C SER A 99 -2.57 17.92 3.36
N LEU A 100 -1.94 17.19 4.28
CA LEU A 100 -2.23 15.79 4.58
C LEU A 100 -3.16 15.67 5.78
N ALA A 101 -2.89 16.43 6.84
CA ALA A 101 -3.71 16.52 8.04
C ALA A 101 -3.62 17.93 8.63
N ARG A 102 -4.65 18.36 9.35
CA ARG A 102 -4.68 19.65 10.04
C ARG A 102 -4.92 19.42 11.52
N TRP A 103 -4.14 20.08 12.36
CA TRP A 103 -4.31 19.98 13.81
C TRP A 103 -5.61 20.62 14.25
N GLY A 104 -6.30 19.98 15.20
CA GLY A 104 -7.61 20.42 15.69
C GLY A 104 -8.79 20.11 14.76
N SER A 105 -8.55 19.49 13.60
CA SER A 105 -9.60 18.93 12.74
C SER A 105 -9.57 17.40 12.82
N PRO A 106 -10.70 16.69 12.63
CA PRO A 106 -10.69 15.23 12.59
C PRO A 106 -9.85 14.70 11.43
N PHE A 107 -8.90 13.83 11.72
CA PHE A 107 -8.11 13.10 10.72
C PHE A 107 -7.70 11.72 11.25
N GLY A 108 -7.41 10.78 10.36
CA GLY A 108 -6.97 9.44 10.69
C GLY A 108 -5.69 9.09 9.93
N VAL A 109 -4.84 8.26 10.54
CA VAL A 109 -3.60 7.77 9.93
C VAL A 109 -3.58 6.26 10.03
N THR A 110 -3.70 5.60 8.88
CA THR A 110 -3.63 4.14 8.78
C THR A 110 -2.40 3.74 8.00
N LEU A 111 -1.60 2.86 8.58
CA LEU A 111 -0.43 2.29 7.92
C LEU A 111 -0.83 0.98 7.23
N LEU A 112 -0.49 0.88 5.95
CA LEU A 112 -0.79 -0.23 5.05
C LEU A 112 0.51 -0.72 4.40
N ALA A 113 0.71 -2.02 4.18
CA ALA A 113 1.94 -2.51 3.54
C ALA A 113 1.69 -3.66 2.56
N CYS A 114 2.46 -3.73 1.47
CA CYS A 114 2.42 -4.86 0.54
C CYS A 114 2.78 -6.18 1.24
N TYR A 115 2.42 -7.30 0.61
CA TYR A 115 2.63 -8.63 1.22
C TYR A 115 4.11 -8.97 1.38
N ASP A 116 4.95 -8.56 0.44
CA ASP A 116 6.40 -8.75 0.52
C ASP A 116 7.09 -7.77 1.49
N ARG A 117 6.33 -6.81 2.03
CA ARG A 117 6.78 -5.79 3.00
C ARG A 117 8.02 -5.02 2.53
N SER A 118 8.20 -4.85 1.22
CA SER A 118 9.20 -3.96 0.61
C SER A 118 8.76 -2.49 0.62
N THR A 119 7.45 -2.26 0.57
CA THR A 119 6.84 -0.93 0.49
C THR A 119 5.62 -0.83 1.42
N ALA A 120 5.40 0.35 1.98
CA ALA A 120 4.21 0.67 2.75
C ALA A 120 3.61 2.03 2.35
N LEU A 121 2.43 2.32 2.89
CA LEU A 121 1.69 3.56 2.70
C LEU A 121 1.14 4.05 4.03
N LEU A 122 1.36 5.33 4.33
CA LEU A 122 0.54 6.06 5.29
C LEU A 122 -0.65 6.65 4.56
N ALA A 123 -1.84 6.16 4.87
CA ALA A 123 -3.09 6.75 4.44
C ALA A 123 -3.53 7.79 5.48
N PHE A 124 -3.36 9.06 5.12
CA PHE A 124 -3.96 10.18 5.84
C PHE A 124 -5.39 10.36 5.33
N THR A 125 -6.35 10.14 6.22
CA THR A 125 -7.77 10.27 5.91
C THR A 125 -8.35 11.44 6.69
N THR A 126 -9.26 12.15 6.05
CA THR A 126 -10.09 13.20 6.65
C THR A 126 -11.50 12.96 6.15
N PRO A 127 -12.54 13.59 6.75
CA PRO A 127 -13.90 13.48 6.22
C PRO A 127 -14.03 13.80 4.73
N ASP A 128 -13.15 14.66 4.20
CA ASP A 128 -13.25 15.17 2.83
C ASP A 128 -12.30 14.50 1.82
N GLN A 129 -11.22 13.87 2.29
CA GLN A 129 -10.17 13.34 1.40
C GLN A 129 -9.29 12.28 2.04
N THR A 130 -8.76 11.40 1.19
CA THR A 130 -7.68 10.46 1.50
C THR A 130 -6.42 10.81 0.71
N ARG A 131 -5.28 10.89 1.40
CA ARG A 131 -3.95 11.17 0.82
C ARG A 131 -2.97 10.12 1.30
N TYR A 132 -2.17 9.58 0.37
CA TYR A 132 -1.24 8.50 0.66
C TYR A 132 0.21 8.98 0.60
N VAL A 133 1.03 8.62 1.59
CA VAL A 133 2.47 8.82 1.61
C VAL A 133 3.18 7.47 1.48
N PRO A 134 3.90 7.21 0.37
CA PRO A 134 4.71 6.00 0.21
C PRO A 134 5.83 5.92 1.24
N ILE A 135 6.19 4.70 1.62
CA ILE A 135 7.30 4.38 2.53
C ILE A 135 8.11 3.24 1.91
N SER A 136 9.42 3.41 1.79
CA SER A 136 10.33 2.31 1.47
C SER A 136 10.72 1.59 2.76
N LEU A 137 10.64 0.25 2.71
CA LEU A 137 10.98 -0.66 3.81
C LEU A 137 12.28 -1.43 3.53
N ASP A 138 13.13 -0.96 2.62
CA ASP A 138 14.36 -1.67 2.23
C ASP A 138 15.49 -1.56 3.27
N GLU A 139 15.56 -0.46 4.02
CA GLU A 139 16.59 -0.17 5.03
C GLU A 139 16.04 -0.33 6.46
N ARG A 140 15.56 -1.52 6.83
CA ARG A 140 14.95 -1.76 8.16
C ARG A 140 15.94 -2.27 9.20
N ASP A 141 15.72 -1.85 10.45
CA ASP A 141 16.30 -2.43 11.65
C ASP A 141 15.23 -3.17 12.49
N GLU A 142 15.67 -3.98 13.47
CA GLU A 142 14.76 -4.79 14.30
C GLU A 142 13.73 -3.94 15.07
N THR A 143 14.09 -2.71 15.46
CA THR A 143 13.22 -1.78 16.18
C THR A 143 12.09 -1.27 15.29
N THR A 144 12.42 -0.99 14.03
CA THR A 144 11.46 -0.57 13.01
C THR A 144 10.55 -1.76 12.67
N ASP A 145 11.08 -2.97 12.51
CA ASP A 145 10.27 -4.17 12.25
C ASP A 145 9.21 -4.45 13.31
N ALA A 146 9.50 -4.15 14.59
CA ALA A 146 8.52 -4.29 15.66
C ALA A 146 7.37 -3.29 15.54
N ALA A 147 7.67 -2.02 15.27
CA ALA A 147 6.66 -0.99 15.01
C ALA A 147 5.83 -1.31 13.74
N LEU A 148 6.47 -1.92 12.75
CA LEU A 148 5.83 -2.29 11.48
C LEU A 148 5.02 -3.61 11.56
N ALA A 149 5.14 -4.41 12.61
CA ALA A 149 4.29 -5.58 12.83
C ALA A 149 2.82 -5.19 13.08
N ASP A 150 2.60 -3.94 13.51
CA ASP A 150 1.28 -3.38 13.74
C ASP A 150 0.53 -2.89 12.49
N ILE A 151 1.14 -3.12 11.32
CA ILE A 151 0.65 -2.66 10.01
C ILE A 151 -0.24 -3.69 9.33
N SER A 152 -1.42 -3.26 8.92
CA SER A 152 -2.33 -4.07 8.09
C SER A 152 -1.72 -4.32 6.72
N ALA A 153 -1.68 -5.59 6.29
CA ALA A 153 -1.30 -5.89 4.92
C ALA A 153 -2.28 -5.27 3.89
N LEU A 154 -1.77 -5.06 2.69
CA LEU A 154 -2.43 -4.49 1.54
C LEU A 154 -2.05 -5.37 0.35
N ALA A 155 -3.00 -5.65 -0.54
CA ALA A 155 -2.67 -6.41 -1.73
C ALA A 155 -1.72 -5.61 -2.64
N ASP A 156 -0.69 -6.27 -3.18
CA ASP A 156 0.37 -5.59 -3.96
C ASP A 156 -0.20 -4.76 -5.13
N LEU A 157 -1.32 -5.18 -5.73
CA LEU A 157 -1.95 -4.45 -6.84
C LEU A 157 -2.63 -3.15 -6.40
N ASP A 158 -3.15 -3.06 -5.16
CA ASP A 158 -3.62 -1.77 -4.61
C ASP A 158 -2.49 -0.72 -4.60
N LEU A 159 -1.25 -1.17 -4.36
CA LEU A 159 -0.08 -0.30 -4.35
C LEU A 159 0.34 0.10 -5.77
N ILE A 160 0.26 -0.84 -6.72
CA ILE A 160 0.70 -0.69 -8.12
C ILE A 160 -0.24 0.22 -8.93
N ASP A 161 -1.52 0.31 -8.58
CA ASP A 161 -2.55 1.17 -9.22
C ASP A 161 -2.37 2.69 -8.95
N GLY A 162 -1.16 3.11 -8.57
CA GLY A 162 -0.75 4.51 -8.44
C GLY A 162 -0.64 5.01 -7.00
N LEU A 163 -1.14 4.25 -6.01
CA LEU A 163 -1.08 4.65 -4.59
C LEU A 163 0.36 4.67 -4.05
N GLY A 164 1.23 3.76 -4.50
CA GLY A 164 2.63 3.68 -4.09
C GLY A 164 3.66 4.25 -5.08
N ARG A 165 3.21 4.88 -6.18
CA ARG A 165 4.14 5.40 -7.19
C ARG A 165 4.50 6.84 -6.88
N GLY A 166 5.70 7.04 -6.34
CA GLY A 166 6.24 8.38 -6.12
C GLY A 166 7.34 8.38 -5.09
N PRO A 167 7.81 9.57 -4.71
CA PRO A 167 8.77 9.68 -3.63
C PRO A 167 8.22 9.14 -2.31
N ALA A 168 9.06 8.39 -1.59
CA ALA A 168 8.72 7.69 -0.37
C ALA A 168 9.52 8.22 0.83
N LEU A 169 8.94 8.11 2.02
CA LEU A 169 9.68 8.24 3.26
C LEU A 169 10.55 6.99 3.49
N SER A 170 11.64 7.15 4.23
CA SER A 170 12.30 5.98 4.83
C SER A 170 11.43 5.41 5.96
N ALA A 171 11.65 4.14 6.33
CA ALA A 171 10.94 3.53 7.43
C ALA A 171 11.16 4.27 8.77
N ALA A 172 12.38 4.76 9.01
CA ALA A 172 12.73 5.55 10.19
C ALA A 172 12.00 6.90 10.21
N ASP A 173 11.95 7.60 9.08
CA ASP A 173 11.24 8.89 8.95
C ASP A 173 9.73 8.72 9.14
N ALA A 174 9.16 7.64 8.57
CA ALA A 174 7.76 7.29 8.76
C ALA A 174 7.43 7.00 10.23
N LYS A 175 8.30 6.28 10.95
CA LYS A 175 8.14 6.04 12.38
C LYS A 175 8.18 7.36 13.16
N ALA A 176 9.17 8.21 12.91
CA ALA A 176 9.29 9.51 13.58
C ALA A 176 8.05 10.39 13.34
N LEU A 177 7.50 10.38 12.11
CA LEU A 177 6.25 11.07 11.80
C LEU A 177 5.05 10.50 12.58
N LEU A 178 4.95 9.16 12.69
CA LEU A 178 3.89 8.51 13.47
C LEU A 178 4.01 8.79 14.97
N ASP A 179 5.23 8.86 15.51
CA ASP A 179 5.47 9.25 16.90
C ASP A 179 4.94 10.67 17.14
N VAL A 180 5.23 11.63 16.24
CA VAL A 180 4.70 13.01 16.30
C VAL A 180 3.17 13.05 16.21
N VAL A 181 2.57 12.26 15.32
CA VAL A 181 1.10 12.14 15.24
C VAL A 181 0.55 11.60 16.55
N GLY A 182 1.15 10.55 17.11
CA GLY A 182 0.71 9.93 18.35
C GLY A 182 0.84 10.82 19.58
N GLU A 183 1.88 11.66 19.64
CA GLU A 183 2.05 12.68 20.67
C GLU A 183 0.98 13.78 20.59
N GLN A 184 0.54 14.13 19.36
CA GLN A 184 -0.42 15.20 19.13
C GLN A 184 -1.89 14.74 19.24
N ASP A 185 -2.21 13.59 18.64
CA ASP A 185 -3.52 12.93 18.66
C ASP A 185 -3.33 11.42 18.55
N ARG A 186 -3.32 10.74 19.69
CA ARG A 186 -3.18 9.29 19.75
C ARG A 186 -4.33 8.53 19.08
N GLU A 187 -5.53 9.10 19.08
CA GLU A 187 -6.72 8.47 18.48
C GLU A 187 -6.67 8.51 16.96
N ALA A 188 -5.90 9.43 16.37
CA ALA A 188 -5.69 9.45 14.92
C ALA A 188 -4.99 8.17 14.41
N LEU A 189 -4.19 7.50 15.24
CA LEU A 189 -3.42 6.32 14.85
C LEU A 189 -4.31 5.06 14.72
N GLY A 190 -4.51 4.63 13.48
CA GLY A 190 -5.41 3.52 13.13
C GLY A 190 -6.86 3.95 12.92
N ARG A 191 -7.15 5.25 13.00
CA ARG A 191 -8.44 5.82 12.60
C ARG A 191 -8.47 6.03 11.08
N ALA A 192 -9.63 5.81 10.47
CA ALA A 192 -9.87 6.12 9.06
C ALA A 192 -11.22 6.79 8.86
N PHE A 193 -11.24 7.83 8.02
CA PHE A 193 -12.46 8.47 7.52
C PHE A 193 -12.63 8.11 6.04
N LEU A 194 -13.75 7.50 5.71
CA LEU A 194 -14.08 7.02 4.37
C LEU A 194 -15.52 7.41 4.05
N SER A 195 -15.91 7.24 2.79
CA SER A 195 -17.28 7.41 2.34
C SER A 195 -17.64 6.32 1.35
N ASP A 196 -18.88 5.85 1.41
CA ASP A 196 -19.40 4.97 0.37
C ASP A 196 -19.68 5.77 -0.94
N PRO A 197 -19.98 5.11 -2.08
CA PRO A 197 -20.33 5.78 -3.33
C PRO A 197 -21.61 6.63 -3.28
N ARG A 198 -22.41 6.53 -2.22
CA ARG A 198 -23.61 7.34 -1.98
C ARG A 198 -23.30 8.55 -1.09
N GLY A 199 -22.06 8.71 -0.62
CA GLY A 199 -21.62 9.76 0.28
C GLY A 199 -21.90 9.47 1.76
N GLN A 200 -22.33 8.25 2.12
CA GLN A 200 -22.50 7.86 3.51
C GLN A 200 -21.13 7.76 4.19
N ALA A 201 -20.96 8.51 5.28
CA ALA A 201 -19.71 8.53 6.03
C ALA A 201 -19.46 7.18 6.72
N ILE A 202 -18.23 6.69 6.60
CA ILE A 202 -17.74 5.50 7.29
C ILE A 202 -16.53 5.93 8.13
N THR A 203 -16.61 5.77 9.44
CA THR A 203 -15.46 6.04 10.34
C THR A 203 -15.03 4.74 10.99
N ILE A 204 -13.74 4.44 10.92
CA ILE A 204 -13.13 3.28 11.56
C ILE A 204 -12.20 3.81 12.63
N SER A 205 -12.24 3.24 13.82
CA SER A 205 -11.32 3.52 14.91
C SER A 205 -10.91 2.21 15.58
N ARG A 206 -10.12 2.30 16.66
CA ARG A 206 -9.76 1.14 17.48
C ARG A 206 -10.89 0.65 18.39
N GLU A 207 -11.90 1.49 18.59
CA GLU A 207 -12.97 1.24 19.56
C GLU A 207 -14.33 1.03 18.89
N GLU A 208 -14.50 1.54 17.67
CA GLU A 208 -15.77 1.41 16.97
C GLU A 208 -15.63 1.55 15.45
N ILE A 209 -16.64 1.05 14.75
CA ILE A 209 -16.97 1.42 13.38
C ILE A 209 -18.29 2.17 13.38
N ARG A 210 -18.35 3.28 12.63
CA ARG A 210 -19.57 4.02 12.35
C ARG A 210 -19.86 4.02 10.87
N VAL A 211 -21.12 3.82 10.50
CA VAL A 211 -21.62 3.94 9.13
C VAL A 211 -22.89 4.76 9.13
N GLY A 212 -22.79 6.03 8.71
CA GLY A 212 -23.87 7.00 8.93
C GLY A 212 -24.23 7.08 10.41
N ASP A 213 -25.49 6.74 10.73
CA ASP A 213 -26.02 6.74 12.08
C ASP A 213 -25.76 5.43 12.85
N ASP A 214 -25.40 4.36 12.14
CA ASP A 214 -25.11 3.07 12.75
C ASP A 214 -23.74 3.10 13.42
N ARG A 215 -23.68 2.55 14.63
CA ARG A 215 -22.47 2.46 15.47
C ARG A 215 -22.31 1.02 15.93
N PHE A 216 -21.10 0.49 15.72
CA PHE A 216 -20.66 -0.83 16.15
C PHE A 216 -19.49 -0.65 17.12
N ASP A 217 -19.77 -0.81 18.42
CA ASP A 217 -18.83 -0.68 19.51
C ASP A 217 -18.06 -2.00 19.72
N PHE A 218 -16.73 -1.93 19.69
CA PHE A 218 -15.83 -3.06 19.86
C PHE A 218 -15.62 -3.45 21.33
N ALA A 219 -16.07 -2.64 22.29
CA ALA A 219 -16.09 -3.01 23.70
C ALA A 219 -17.30 -3.88 24.07
N SER A 220 -18.33 -3.89 23.22
CA SER A 220 -19.60 -4.60 23.43
C SER A 220 -19.68 -5.87 22.58
N PRO A 221 -20.49 -6.89 22.95
CA PRO A 221 -20.71 -8.08 22.14
C PRO A 221 -21.01 -7.74 20.67
N LEU A 222 -20.14 -8.20 19.77
CA LEU A 222 -20.21 -7.93 18.34
C LEU A 222 -19.99 -9.25 17.59
N GLU A 223 -20.86 -9.54 16.65
CA GLU A 223 -20.64 -10.66 15.74
C GLU A 223 -20.03 -10.11 14.45
N TRP A 224 -18.91 -10.69 14.03
CA TRP A 224 -18.33 -10.34 12.75
C TRP A 224 -17.75 -11.56 12.05
N ARG A 225 -17.84 -11.56 10.72
CA ARG A 225 -17.24 -12.61 9.89
C ARG A 225 -16.85 -12.11 8.51
N PRO A 226 -15.71 -12.57 7.96
CA PRO A 226 -15.36 -12.30 6.58
C PRO A 226 -16.20 -13.18 5.65
N VAL A 227 -16.60 -12.65 4.50
CA VAL A 227 -17.36 -13.37 3.46
C VAL A 227 -16.79 -13.03 2.10
N MET A 228 -16.86 -13.97 1.16
CA MET A 228 -16.69 -13.69 -0.27
C MET A 228 -17.96 -14.08 -1.02
N PHE A 229 -18.28 -13.38 -2.08
CA PHE A 229 -19.40 -13.75 -2.95
C PHE A 229 -19.16 -13.32 -4.39
N HIS A 230 -19.77 -14.04 -5.31
CA HIS A 230 -19.81 -13.68 -6.72
C HIS A 230 -21.09 -12.92 -7.01
N GLU A 231 -21.00 -11.80 -7.71
CA GLU A 231 -22.17 -11.14 -8.28
C GLU A 231 -22.02 -11.06 -9.79
N ALA A 232 -23.00 -11.64 -10.49
CA ALA A 232 -23.11 -11.56 -11.93
C ALA A 232 -23.99 -10.37 -12.31
N THR A 233 -23.45 -9.47 -13.12
CA THR A 233 -24.18 -8.37 -13.76
C THR A 233 -24.12 -8.57 -15.27
N GLY A 234 -25.17 -9.17 -15.83
CA GLY A 234 -25.23 -9.52 -17.26
C GLY A 234 -24.18 -10.57 -17.63
N GLN A 235 -23.24 -10.20 -18.53
CA GLN A 235 -22.17 -11.07 -19.03
C GLN A 235 -20.88 -11.01 -18.19
N THR A 236 -20.88 -10.27 -17.08
CA THR A 236 -19.70 -10.09 -16.22
C THR A 236 -19.98 -10.65 -14.82
N ALA A 237 -19.01 -11.36 -14.27
CA ALA A 237 -19.02 -11.80 -12.87
C ALA A 237 -17.86 -11.15 -12.14
N ALA A 238 -18.16 -10.45 -11.05
CA ALA A 238 -17.16 -9.88 -10.17
C ALA A 238 -17.15 -10.65 -8.84
N LEU A 239 -15.94 -10.91 -8.33
CA LEU A 239 -15.75 -11.47 -6.99
C LEU A 239 -15.60 -10.32 -6.00
N TYR A 240 -16.38 -10.35 -4.93
CA TYR A 240 -16.35 -9.37 -3.85
C TYR A 240 -15.85 -10.00 -2.57
N GLN A 241 -15.15 -9.20 -1.78
CA GLN A 241 -14.89 -9.46 -0.37
C GLN A 241 -15.83 -8.63 0.47
N ALA A 242 -16.24 -9.19 1.58
CA ALA A 242 -17.12 -8.54 2.52
C ALA A 242 -16.77 -8.84 3.97
N THR A 243 -17.21 -7.97 4.87
CA THR A 243 -17.16 -8.18 6.30
C THR A 243 -18.54 -7.88 6.86
N ARG A 244 -19.22 -8.92 7.36
CA ARG A 244 -20.53 -8.80 8.00
C ARG A 244 -20.32 -8.43 9.46
N LEU A 245 -21.11 -7.47 9.94
CA LEU A 245 -21.11 -6.96 11.31
C LEU A 245 -22.54 -6.99 11.84
N SER A 246 -22.72 -7.53 13.05
CA SER A 246 -24.02 -7.57 13.73
C SER A 246 -23.87 -7.25 15.21
N GLN A 247 -24.63 -6.27 15.70
CA GLN A 247 -24.66 -5.85 17.10
C GLN A 247 -26.00 -5.20 17.42
N ASP A 248 -26.59 -5.54 18.58
CA ASP A 248 -27.84 -4.97 19.08
C ASP A 248 -28.99 -4.96 18.05
N GLY A 249 -29.11 -6.04 17.27
CA GLY A 249 -30.14 -6.19 16.23
C GLY A 249 -29.91 -5.36 14.96
N ARG A 250 -28.79 -4.64 14.88
CA ARG A 250 -28.33 -3.94 13.66
C ARG A 250 -27.35 -4.82 12.91
N GLU A 251 -27.44 -4.76 11.59
CA GLU A 251 -26.56 -5.52 10.72
C GLU A 251 -26.12 -4.68 9.52
N ILE A 252 -24.82 -4.72 9.23
CA ILE A 252 -24.27 -4.20 7.97
C ILE A 252 -23.31 -5.20 7.35
N VAL A 253 -23.10 -5.06 6.05
CA VAL A 253 -22.09 -5.81 5.31
C VAL A 253 -21.21 -4.82 4.56
N LEU A 254 -19.98 -4.62 5.04
CA LEU A 254 -18.98 -3.83 4.34
C LEU A 254 -18.50 -4.62 3.12
N VAL A 255 -18.50 -4.04 1.92
CA VAL A 255 -18.20 -4.73 0.66
C VAL A 255 -17.13 -3.97 -0.13
N ALA A 256 -16.15 -4.70 -0.67
CA ALA A 256 -15.17 -4.19 -1.61
C ALA A 256 -14.92 -5.22 -2.73
N PRO A 257 -14.52 -4.79 -3.94
CA PRO A 257 -14.06 -5.72 -4.95
C PRO A 257 -12.84 -6.52 -4.44
N MET A 258 -12.74 -7.79 -4.82
CA MET A 258 -11.55 -8.58 -4.50
C MET A 258 -10.33 -8.04 -5.27
N PRO A 259 -9.15 -7.97 -4.64
CA PRO A 259 -7.92 -7.66 -5.34
C PRO A 259 -7.62 -8.77 -6.37
N ALA A 260 -7.12 -8.38 -7.54
CA ALA A 260 -6.79 -9.35 -8.60
C ALA A 260 -5.58 -10.27 -8.26
N SER A 261 -4.85 -9.97 -7.19
CA SER A 261 -3.79 -10.83 -6.64
C SER A 261 -3.91 -10.87 -5.12
N ILE A 262 -4.17 -12.05 -4.58
CA ILE A 262 -4.19 -12.34 -3.14
C ILE A 262 -2.94 -13.16 -2.77
N VAL A 263 -2.20 -13.64 -3.77
CA VAL A 263 -1.06 -14.54 -3.57
C VAL A 263 0.17 -13.69 -3.23
N PRO A 264 0.77 -13.86 -2.04
CA PRO A 264 2.06 -13.25 -1.74
C PRO A 264 3.08 -13.74 -2.77
N ARG A 265 3.82 -12.84 -3.42
CA ARG A 265 5.00 -13.27 -4.17
C ARG A 265 5.97 -13.91 -3.19
N GLU A 266 6.18 -15.22 -3.30
CA GLU A 266 6.85 -16.07 -2.30
C GLU A 266 8.27 -15.62 -1.92
N ILE A 267 8.90 -14.78 -2.75
CA ILE A 267 10.32 -14.45 -2.69
C ILE A 267 10.66 -13.57 -1.47
N GLY A 268 9.82 -12.58 -1.12
CA GLY A 268 10.07 -11.68 0.01
C GLY A 268 9.68 -12.24 1.38
N ALA A 269 8.56 -12.97 1.45
CA ALA A 269 8.00 -13.45 2.71
C ALA A 269 8.85 -14.52 3.43
N ARG A 270 9.70 -15.27 2.70
CA ARG A 270 10.60 -16.29 3.29
C ARG A 270 11.81 -15.68 3.99
N GLN A 271 12.23 -14.48 3.60
CA GLN A 271 13.41 -13.79 4.17
C GLN A 271 13.03 -12.80 5.28
N ALA A 272 11.75 -12.54 5.49
CA ALA A 272 11.28 -11.62 6.52
C ALA A 272 11.54 -12.15 7.95
N PRO A 273 11.89 -11.27 8.91
CA PRO A 273 11.98 -11.61 10.32
C PRO A 273 10.73 -12.32 10.86
N SER A 274 10.91 -13.16 11.88
CA SER A 274 9.86 -14.05 12.41
C SER A 274 8.59 -13.32 12.91
N LYS A 275 8.72 -12.09 13.41
CA LYS A 275 7.57 -11.26 13.84
C LYS A 275 6.73 -10.77 12.65
N LEU A 276 7.38 -10.24 11.62
CA LEU A 276 6.71 -9.77 10.41
C LEU A 276 6.03 -10.91 9.66
N ARG A 277 6.68 -12.08 9.60
CA ARG A 277 6.07 -13.29 9.05
C ARG A 277 4.81 -13.70 9.81
N ARG A 278 4.81 -13.64 11.15
CA ARG A 278 3.61 -13.92 11.96
C ARG A 278 2.50 -12.89 11.71
N ALA A 279 2.84 -11.61 11.63
CA ALA A 279 1.88 -10.56 11.31
C ALA A 279 1.25 -10.77 9.91
N LEU A 280 2.07 -11.08 8.90
CA LEU A 280 1.59 -11.43 7.56
C LEU A 280 0.66 -12.65 7.58
N MET A 281 1.04 -13.73 8.28
CA MET A 281 0.20 -14.92 8.39
C MET A 281 -1.13 -14.65 9.08
N ARG A 282 -1.15 -13.77 10.10
CA ARG A 282 -2.39 -13.32 10.72
C ARG A 282 -3.26 -12.56 9.71
N ASP A 283 -2.68 -11.61 8.98
CA ASP A 283 -3.40 -10.80 8.01
C ASP A 283 -3.95 -11.67 6.86
N LEU A 284 -3.20 -12.66 6.38
CA LEU A 284 -3.66 -13.63 5.38
C LEU A 284 -4.82 -14.47 5.87
N ARG A 285 -4.83 -14.88 7.15
CA ARG A 285 -5.98 -15.58 7.75
C ARG A 285 -7.23 -14.70 7.80
N LEU A 286 -7.07 -13.40 8.03
CA LEU A 286 -8.19 -12.45 8.01
C LEU A 286 -8.73 -12.21 6.59
N LEU A 287 -7.92 -12.44 5.56
CA LEU A 287 -8.36 -12.35 4.17
C LEU A 287 -9.11 -13.60 3.70
N GLN A 288 -8.81 -14.76 4.30
CA GLN A 288 -9.53 -16.01 4.02
C GLN A 288 -10.99 -15.88 4.48
N ALA A 289 -11.90 -16.12 3.54
CA ALA A 289 -13.33 -16.08 3.79
C ALA A 289 -14.01 -17.23 3.05
N PRO A 290 -15.08 -17.81 3.60
CA PRO A 290 -15.92 -18.72 2.84
C PRO A 290 -16.63 -17.98 1.70
N THR A 291 -16.83 -18.67 0.58
CA THR A 291 -17.71 -18.21 -0.48
C THR A 291 -19.15 -18.49 -0.10
N GLU A 292 -20.00 -17.48 -0.13
CA GLU A 292 -21.42 -17.57 0.22
C GLU A 292 -22.30 -16.88 -0.84
N SER A 293 -23.62 -17.02 -0.68
CA SER A 293 -24.58 -16.25 -1.46
C SER A 293 -24.41 -14.74 -1.21
N PRO A 294 -24.66 -13.89 -2.22
CA PRO A 294 -24.55 -12.45 -2.05
C PRO A 294 -25.46 -11.95 -0.92
N PRO A 295 -24.98 -11.07 -0.03
CA PRO A 295 -25.79 -10.49 1.04
C PRO A 295 -26.91 -9.62 0.45
N GLU A 296 -27.95 -9.33 1.23
CA GLU A 296 -29.02 -8.42 0.76
C GLU A 296 -28.48 -7.03 0.44
N ARG A 297 -28.92 -6.42 -0.66
CA ARG A 297 -28.39 -5.12 -1.13
C ARG A 297 -28.63 -3.97 -0.16
N SER A 298 -29.68 -4.04 0.64
CA SER A 298 -30.02 -3.07 1.69
C SER A 298 -28.97 -3.02 2.79
N LEU A 299 -28.31 -4.14 3.08
CA LEU A 299 -27.29 -4.26 4.14
C LEU A 299 -25.89 -3.87 3.65
N ARG A 300 -25.69 -3.74 2.32
CA ARG A 300 -24.36 -3.55 1.74
C ARG A 300 -23.93 -2.09 1.82
N VAL A 301 -22.74 -1.90 2.36
CA VAL A 301 -22.05 -0.62 2.46
C VAL A 301 -20.72 -0.78 1.74
N ALA A 302 -20.52 -0.04 0.65
CA ALA A 302 -19.26 -0.15 -0.08
C ALA A 302 -18.14 0.59 0.66
N ILE A 303 -16.96 -0.04 0.72
CA ILE A 303 -15.77 0.51 1.36
C ILE A 303 -14.58 0.44 0.40
N ASP A 304 -13.68 1.41 0.52
CA ASP A 304 -12.41 1.40 -0.20
C ASP A 304 -11.62 0.12 0.09
N ARG A 305 -11.27 -0.59 -0.99
CA ARG A 305 -10.57 -1.89 -0.96
C ARG A 305 -9.34 -1.90 -0.03
N PRO A 306 -8.45 -0.88 -0.03
CA PRO A 306 -7.28 -0.86 0.86
C PRO A 306 -7.60 -0.92 2.37
N PHE A 307 -8.80 -0.49 2.79
CA PHE A 307 -9.18 -0.40 4.19
C PHE A 307 -9.93 -1.63 4.71
N MET A 308 -10.35 -2.54 3.83
CA MET A 308 -11.06 -3.77 4.25
C MET A 308 -10.24 -4.59 5.25
N LEU A 309 -8.93 -4.73 5.03
CA LEU A 309 -8.08 -5.48 5.96
C LEU A 309 -7.83 -4.70 7.25
N ALA A 310 -7.77 -3.37 7.20
CA ALA A 310 -7.68 -2.54 8.40
C ALA A 310 -8.92 -2.71 9.30
N VAL A 311 -10.12 -2.79 8.71
CA VAL A 311 -11.36 -3.13 9.42
C VAL A 311 -11.26 -4.49 10.10
N ARG A 312 -10.94 -5.54 9.33
CA ARG A 312 -10.86 -6.92 9.86
C ARG A 312 -9.81 -7.03 10.96
N ARG A 313 -8.73 -6.27 10.86
CA ARG A 313 -7.71 -6.22 11.90
C ARG A 313 -8.23 -5.57 13.18
N ALA A 314 -8.88 -4.41 13.08
CA ALA A 314 -9.45 -3.73 14.24
C ALA A 314 -10.47 -4.62 14.97
N LEU A 315 -11.31 -5.34 14.22
CA LEU A 315 -12.26 -6.34 14.75
C LEU A 315 -11.56 -7.56 15.37
N SER A 316 -10.46 -8.01 14.76
CA SER A 316 -9.66 -9.13 15.27
C SER A 316 -8.77 -8.76 16.45
N ASP A 317 -8.57 -7.48 16.73
CA ASP A 317 -7.82 -6.97 17.88
C ASP A 317 -8.79 -6.52 19.01
N ALA A 318 -10.09 -6.37 18.74
CA ALA A 318 -11.13 -5.99 19.70
C ALA A 318 -11.22 -6.95 20.91
N PRO A 319 -11.51 -6.45 22.14
CA PRO A 319 -11.63 -7.27 23.35
C PRO A 319 -12.50 -8.54 23.18
N MET A 320 -12.14 -9.64 23.83
CA MET A 320 -12.85 -10.93 23.66
C MET A 320 -14.33 -10.92 24.05
N ALA A 321 -14.77 -10.01 24.94
CA ALA A 321 -16.20 -9.81 25.25
C ALA A 321 -17.02 -9.41 24.03
N ALA A 322 -16.36 -8.89 23.00
CA ALA A 322 -16.92 -8.48 21.73
C ALA A 322 -16.86 -9.55 20.63
N ARG A 323 -16.55 -10.83 20.92
CA ARG A 323 -16.42 -11.87 19.88
C ARG A 323 -17.36 -13.05 20.14
N VAL A 324 -18.44 -13.12 19.37
CA VAL A 324 -19.13 -14.39 19.12
C VAL A 324 -18.81 -14.79 17.68
N SER A 325 -17.74 -15.56 17.50
CA SER A 325 -17.42 -16.13 16.19
C SER A 325 -18.27 -17.38 15.97
N ILE A 326 -19.23 -17.32 15.05
CA ILE A 326 -19.95 -18.52 14.61
C ILE A 326 -19.01 -19.31 13.72
N GLU A 327 -18.56 -20.47 14.21
CA GLU A 327 -17.84 -21.45 13.39
C GLU A 327 -18.76 -21.87 12.22
N PRO A 328 -18.30 -21.84 10.96
CA PRO A 328 -19.15 -22.23 9.84
C PRO A 328 -19.62 -23.67 10.04
N PRO A 329 -20.89 -23.99 9.75
CA PRO A 329 -21.42 -25.33 9.93
C PRO A 329 -20.56 -26.31 9.12
N LYS A 330 -20.02 -27.32 9.81
CA LYS A 330 -19.34 -28.45 9.16
C LYS A 330 -20.27 -29.00 8.08
N PRO A 331 -19.79 -29.23 6.84
CA PRO A 331 -20.60 -29.90 5.84
C PRO A 331 -20.98 -31.28 6.42
N SER A 332 -22.28 -31.46 6.63
CA SER A 332 -22.85 -32.74 7.00
C SER A 332 -22.47 -33.75 5.93
N SER A 333 -21.63 -34.71 6.29
CA SER A 333 -21.40 -35.90 5.49
C SER A 333 -22.74 -36.62 5.34
N GLU A 334 -23.42 -36.39 4.22
CA GLU A 334 -24.55 -37.20 3.79
C GLU A 334 -24.08 -38.64 3.70
N GLN A 335 -24.60 -39.45 4.62
CA GLN A 335 -24.58 -40.89 4.55
C GLN A 335 -25.20 -41.30 3.21
N SER A 336 -24.36 -41.78 2.29
CA SER A 336 -24.79 -42.56 1.15
C SER A 336 -25.54 -43.78 1.70
N GLY A 337 -26.86 -43.72 1.58
CA GLY A 337 -27.77 -44.80 1.93
C GLY A 337 -27.45 -46.05 1.13
N ALA A 338 -27.48 -47.17 1.86
CA ALA A 338 -27.56 -48.50 1.31
C ALA A 338 -28.83 -48.63 0.45
N ALA A 339 -28.72 -49.34 -0.68
CA ALA A 339 -29.86 -49.88 -1.40
C ALA A 339 -29.87 -51.42 -1.23
N PRO A 340 -31.06 -52.03 -1.13
CA PRO A 340 -31.26 -53.44 -0.79
C PRO A 340 -30.86 -54.43 -1.88
#